data_AF-A0A954CR40-F1
#
_entry.id   AF-A0A954CR40-F1
#
_cell.length_a   1.000
_cell.length_b   1.000
_cell.length_c   1.000
_cell.angle_alpha   90.00
_cell.angle_beta   90.00
_cell.angle_gamma   90.00
#
_symmetry.space_group_name_H-M   'P 1'
#
loop_
_entity.id
_entity.type
_entity.pdbx_description
1 polymer ?
#
loop_
_entity_poly.entity_id
_entity_poly.type
_entity_poly.pdbx_seq_one_letter_code
_entity_poly.pdbx_strand_id
1 'polypeptide(L)' 'PYFTTKKKGTGMGLPMVRRIVEEHGGQITFESEEGKGTRFLILLPVDPEKRGSLKTMVPTEDSGSNQP' A
#
# COMPACT_ATOMS: atom_id res chain seq x y z
N PRO A 1 -9.30 -12.92 4.22
CA PRO A 1 -10.66 -13.23 3.70
C PRO A 1 -10.93 -12.52 2.36
N TYR A 2 -11.39 -13.28 1.35
CA TYR A 2 -11.67 -12.78 0.00
C TYR A 2 -13.10 -12.23 -0.09
N PHE A 3 -13.29 -11.05 -0.67
CA PHE A 3 -14.59 -10.36 -0.69
C PHE A 3 -15.09 -10.17 -2.13
N THR A 4 -16.37 -10.47 -2.36
CA THR A 4 -17.05 -10.33 -3.66
C THR A 4 -18.53 -10.02 -3.42
N THR A 5 -19.07 -9.10 -4.22
CA THR A 5 -20.51 -8.76 -4.23
C THR A 5 -21.26 -9.49 -5.36
N LYS A 6 -20.57 -10.29 -6.19
CA LYS A 6 -21.16 -10.99 -7.33
C LYS A 6 -21.55 -12.43 -6.99
N LYS A 7 -22.73 -12.87 -7.45
CA LYS A 7 -23.23 -14.26 -7.33
C LYS A 7 -22.28 -15.32 -7.91
N LYS A 8 -21.49 -14.96 -8.92
CA LYS A 8 -20.37 -15.76 -9.46
C LYS A 8 -19.13 -14.88 -9.53
N GLY A 9 -18.21 -15.09 -8.60
CA GLY A 9 -16.92 -14.43 -8.51
C GLY A 9 -16.24 -14.81 -7.21
N THR A 10 -14.96 -15.20 -7.26
CA THR A 10 -14.22 -15.72 -6.09
C THR A 10 -13.70 -14.62 -5.16
N GLY A 11 -13.83 -13.34 -5.53
CA GLY A 11 -13.27 -12.22 -4.77
C GLY A 11 -11.74 -12.17 -4.77
N MET A 12 -11.09 -12.93 -5.65
CA MET A 12 -9.63 -13.06 -5.69
C MET A 12 -8.92 -11.98 -6.51
N GLY A 13 -9.64 -11.25 -7.36
CA GLY A 13 -9.04 -10.29 -8.29
C GLY A 13 -8.28 -9.17 -7.57
N LEU A 14 -8.95 -8.44 -6.67
CA LEU A 14 -8.32 -7.33 -5.95
C LEU A 14 -7.16 -7.77 -5.04
N PRO A 15 -7.25 -8.90 -4.31
CA PRO A 15 -6.11 -9.48 -3.60
C PRO A 15 -4.93 -9.85 -4.50
N MET A 16 -5.17 -10.38 -5.70
CA MET A 16 -4.09 -10.65 -6.67
C MET A 16 -3.44 -9.36 -7.16
N VAL A 17 -4.23 -8.36 -7.53
CA VAL A 17 -3.70 -7.04 -7.96
C VAL A 17 -2.85 -6.43 -6.85
N ARG A 18 -3.32 -6.47 -5.60
CA ARG A 18 -2.55 -5.96 -4.46
C ARG A 18 -1.18 -6.64 -4.35
N ARG A 19 -1.14 -7.97 -4.41
CA ARG A 19 0.13 -8.73 -4.34
C ARG A 19 1.07 -8.34 -5.46
N ILE A 20 0.57 -8.29 -6.70
CA ILE A 20 1.37 -7.89 -7.87
C ILE A 20 1.95 -6.50 -7.65
N VAL A 21 1.14 -5.52 -7.25
CA VAL A 21 1.59 -4.15 -7.02
C VAL A 21 2.64 -4.08 -5.91
N GLU A 22 2.44 -4.79 -4.79
CA GLU A 22 3.39 -4.86 -3.68
C GLU A 22 4.72 -5.51 -4.09
N GLU A 23 4.68 -6.60 -4.86
CA GLU A 23 5.87 -7.29 -5.40
C GLU A 23 6.70 -6.36 -6.30
N HIS A 24 6.04 -5.45 -7.02
CA HIS A 24 6.69 -4.41 -7.83
C HIS A 24 7.13 -3.18 -7.01
N GLY A 25 6.98 -3.20 -5.68
CA GLY A 25 7.34 -2.08 -4.81
C GLY A 25 6.41 -0.88 -4.92
N GLY A 26 5.23 -1.09 -5.50
CA GLY A 26 4.19 -0.09 -5.63
C GLY A 26 3.20 -0.09 -4.48
N GLN A 27 2.18 0.74 -4.63
CA GLN A 27 1.07 0.88 -3.70
C GLN A 27 -0.26 0.98 -4.46
N ILE A 28 -1.32 0.45 -3.87
CA ILE A 28 -2.69 0.55 -4.41
C ILE A 28 -3.62 1.16 -3.36
N THR A 29 -4.42 2.14 -3.77
CA THR A 29 -5.47 2.78 -2.97
C THR A 29 -6.76 2.89 -3.78
N PHE A 30 -7.86 3.26 -3.14
CA PHE A 30 -9.12 3.49 -3.82
C PHE A 30 -9.93 4.60 -3.15
N GLU A 31 -10.75 5.26 -3.95
CA GLU A 31 -11.74 6.23 -3.55
C GLU A 31 -13.08 5.73 -4.06
N SER A 32 -14.10 5.67 -3.20
CA SER A 32 -15.43 5.22 -3.60
C SER A 32 -16.49 6.09 -2.99
N GLU A 33 -17.49 6.45 -3.79
CA GLU A 33 -18.68 7.14 -3.32
C GLU A 33 -19.92 6.44 -3.90
N GLU A 34 -20.91 6.20 -3.04
CA GLU A 34 -22.16 5.53 -3.43
C GLU A 34 -22.86 6.34 -4.53
N GLY A 35 -23.34 5.64 -5.56
CA GLY A 35 -23.97 6.28 -6.73
C GLY A 35 -23.01 6.99 -7.70
N LYS A 36 -21.72 7.18 -7.36
CA LYS A 36 -20.70 7.76 -8.27
C LYS A 36 -19.67 6.74 -8.78
N GLY A 37 -19.59 5.59 -8.11
CA GLY A 37 -18.69 4.50 -8.47
C GLY A 37 -17.40 4.50 -7.65
N THR A 38 -16.41 3.76 -8.14
CA THR A 38 -15.15 3.51 -7.43
C THR A 38 -13.98 3.79 -8.37
N ARG A 39 -12.98 4.51 -7.87
CA ARG A 39 -11.71 4.80 -8.54
C ARG A 39 -10.58 4.11 -7.81
N PHE A 40 -9.75 3.38 -8.53
CA PHE A 40 -8.52 2.78 -8.01
C PHE A 40 -7.31 3.59 -8.46
N LEU A 41 -6.35 3.78 -7.57
CA LEU A 41 -5.08 4.44 -7.85
C LEU A 41 -3.96 3.44 -7.59
N ILE A 42 -3.08 3.28 -8.58
CA ILE A 42 -1.90 2.42 -8.48
C ILE A 42 -0.68 3.29 -8.69
N LEU A 43 0.22 3.29 -7.72
CA LEU A 43 1.51 3.98 -7.78
C LEU A 43 2.59 2.92 -7.95
N LEU A 44 3.40 3.04 -8.99
CA LEU A 44 4.54 2.16 -9.24
C LEU A 44 5.83 3.00 -9.27
N PRO A 45 6.94 2.50 -8.68
CA PRO A 45 8.23 3.15 -8.83
C PRO A 45 8.68 3.09 -10.30
N VAL A 46 9.15 4.23 -10.83
CA VAL A 46 9.73 4.29 -12.19
C VAL A 46 11.04 3.51 -12.27
N ASP A 47 11.73 3.41 -11.14
CA ASP A 47 12.97 2.65 -10.97
C ASP A 47 12.83 1.71 -9.76
N PRO A 48 12.66 0.40 -9.97
CA PRO A 48 12.45 -0.57 -8.89
C PRO A 48 13.68 -0.77 -7.99
N GLU A 49 14.87 -0.36 -8.44
CA GLU A 49 16.13 -0.48 -7.70
C GLU A 49 16.33 0.68 -6.70
N LYS A 50 15.62 1.80 -6.85
CA LYS A 50 15.62 2.92 -5.89
C LYS A 50 14.71 2.70 -4.66
N ARG A 51 14.56 1.43 -4.23
CA ARG A 51 13.76 1.04 -3.06
C ARG A 51 14.24 1.64 -1.73
N GLY A 52 15.45 2.19 -1.66
CA GLY A 52 16.15 2.51 -0.40
C GLY A 52 16.39 3.98 -0.04
N SER A 53 16.11 4.99 -0.87
CA SER A 53 16.62 6.35 -0.59
C SER A 53 15.71 7.26 0.24
N LEU A 54 14.52 6.81 0.66
CA LEU A 54 13.61 7.60 1.51
C LEU A 54 13.43 7.03 2.92
N LYS A 55 14.28 6.09 3.36
CA LYS A 55 14.25 5.53 4.71
C LYS A 55 15.48 5.91 5.54
N THR A 56 15.75 7.20 5.67
CA THR A 56 16.60 7.70 6.76
C THR A 56 16.19 9.12 7.13
N MET A 57 15.22 9.22 8.01
CA MET A 57 15.10 10.32 8.97
C MET A 57 14.19 9.82 10.10
N VAL A 58 14.73 8.88 10.88
CA VAL A 58 14.33 8.77 12.29
C VAL A 58 15.26 9.76 13.01
N PRO A 59 14.76 10.82 13.65
CA PRO A 59 15.55 11.52 14.65
C PRO A 59 15.81 10.50 15.76
N THR A 60 16.99 9.90 15.78
CA THR A 60 17.53 9.33 17.00
C THR A 60 17.86 10.53 17.89
N GLU A 61 16.89 10.92 18.71
CA GLU A 61 17.18 11.72 19.89
C GLU A 61 17.93 10.80 20.86
N ASP A 62 19.22 11.08 20.95
CA ASP A 62 20.18 10.45 21.82
C ASP A 62 19.86 10.78 23.29
N SER A 63 19.72 9.73 24.08
CA SER A 63 20.11 9.59 25.48
C SER A 63 20.51 10.87 26.23
N GLY A 64 19.56 11.44 26.98
CA GLY A 64 19.83 12.35 28.11
C GLY A 64 19.51 11.64 29.42
N SER A 65 20.53 11.08 30.06
CA SER A 65 20.54 10.57 31.43
C SER A 65 19.88 11.51 32.44
N ASN A 66 18.98 11.00 33.30
CA ASN A 66 19.02 11.28 34.75
C ASN A 66 18.09 10.33 35.54
N GLN A 67 18.67 9.45 36.37
CA GLN A 67 18.00 9.00 37.57
C GLN A 67 17.86 10.19 38.54
N PRO A 68 16.77 10.23 39.30
CA PRO A 68 16.93 10.12 40.75
C PRO A 68 16.17 8.93 41.36
#